data_AF-A0AAE7CQP4-F1
#
_entry.id   AF-A0AAE7CQP4-F1
#
_cell.length_a   1.000
_cell.length_b   1.000
_cell.length_c   1.000
_cell.angle_alpha   90.00
_cell.angle_beta   90.00
_cell.angle_gamma   90.00
#
_symmetry.space_group_name_H-M   'P 1'
#
loop_
_entity.id
_entity.type
_entity.pdbx_description
1 polymer ?
#
loop_
_entity_poly.entity_id
_entity_poly.type
_entity_poly.pdbx_seq_one_letter_code
_entity_poly.pdbx_strand_id
1 'polypeptide(L)'
;MSQIFNQLTQDMKESMKNKDKNRLTTIRMAMAAIKQKQIDEKIAITDDIVIAVISKMIKQRQDSYNQYIQANRVELADGEKREIEILTNYMPKQLSDEEVVAIVQKAIESVGATSMKEMGKIMAYVKEELAGRTDMSKVSAIVKSNLI
;
A
#
# COMPACT_ATOMS: atom_id res chain seq x y z
N MET A 1 -15.15 -12.52 1.36
CA MET A 1 -14.35 -12.93 0.19
C MET A 1 -13.83 -11.64 -0.45
N SER A 2 -12.52 -11.49 -0.64
CA SER A 2 -11.93 -10.26 -1.19
C SER A 2 -12.30 -10.04 -2.66
N GLN A 3 -12.82 -8.85 -2.98
CA GLN A 3 -13.10 -8.46 -4.37
C GLN A 3 -11.79 -8.18 -5.12
N ILE A 4 -10.82 -7.58 -4.45
CA ILE A 4 -9.51 -7.26 -5.06
C ILE A 4 -8.77 -8.55 -5.42
N PHE A 5 -8.80 -9.57 -4.56
CA PHE A 5 -8.19 -10.87 -4.85
C PHE A 5 -8.87 -11.60 -6.02
N ASN A 6 -10.20 -11.44 -6.16
CA ASN A 6 -10.92 -11.94 -7.31
C ASN A 6 -10.49 -11.22 -8.60
N GLN A 7 -10.32 -9.89 -8.55
CA GLN A 7 -9.80 -9.12 -9.69
C GLN A 7 -8.39 -9.57 -10.09
N LEU A 8 -7.47 -9.74 -9.13
CA LEU A 8 -6.13 -10.29 -9.38
C LEU A 8 -6.19 -11.64 -10.09
N THR A 9 -7.13 -12.51 -9.69
CA THR A 9 -7.31 -13.82 -10.32
C THR A 9 -7.79 -13.72 -11.77
N GLN A 10 -8.70 -12.78 -12.06
CA GLN A 10 -9.19 -12.53 -13.42
C GLN A 10 -8.09 -11.93 -14.30
N ASP A 11 -7.41 -10.92 -13.80
CA ASP A 11 -6.33 -10.21 -14.50
C ASP A 11 -5.12 -11.10 -14.77
N MET A 12 -4.84 -12.06 -13.88
CA MET A 12 -3.84 -13.10 -14.13
C MET A 12 -4.19 -13.91 -15.38
N LYS A 13 -5.45 -14.35 -15.52
CA LYS A 13 -5.92 -15.12 -16.68
C LYS A 13 -5.86 -14.28 -17.96
N GLU A 14 -6.25 -13.01 -17.87
CA GLU A 14 -6.17 -12.08 -18.98
C GLU A 14 -4.72 -11.85 -19.42
N SER A 15 -3.79 -11.66 -18.47
CA SER A 15 -2.37 -11.49 -18.75
C SER A 15 -1.77 -12.74 -19.42
N MET A 16 -2.23 -13.94 -19.05
CA MET A 16 -1.86 -15.17 -19.76
C MET A 16 -2.36 -15.17 -21.22
N LYS A 17 -3.61 -14.77 -21.45
CA LYS A 17 -4.21 -14.71 -22.80
C LYS A 17 -3.48 -13.70 -23.69
N ASN A 18 -3.16 -12.53 -23.14
CA ASN A 18 -2.51 -11.43 -23.86
C ASN A 18 -0.98 -11.59 -23.93
N LYS A 19 -0.41 -12.64 -23.32
CA LYS A 19 1.03 -12.88 -23.23
C LYS A 19 1.81 -11.72 -22.58
N ASP A 20 1.16 -10.96 -21.69
CA ASP A 20 1.79 -9.89 -20.93
C ASP A 20 2.58 -10.49 -19.76
N LYS A 21 3.85 -10.82 -20.02
CA LYS A 21 4.71 -11.52 -19.06
C LYS A 21 5.00 -10.70 -17.80
N ASN A 22 5.15 -9.38 -17.94
CA ASN A 22 5.47 -8.50 -16.82
C ASN A 22 4.27 -8.43 -15.87
N ARG A 23 3.09 -8.05 -16.39
CA ARG A 23 1.85 -8.00 -15.59
C ARG A 23 1.54 -9.35 -14.95
N LEU A 24 1.69 -10.44 -15.71
CA LEU A 24 1.46 -11.79 -15.21
C LEU A 24 2.35 -12.15 -14.02
N THR A 25 3.64 -11.82 -14.10
CA THR A 25 4.61 -12.14 -13.05
C THR A 25 4.35 -11.31 -11.80
N THR A 26 4.12 -10.00 -11.94
CA THR A 26 3.78 -9.11 -10.82
C THR A 26 2.51 -9.57 -10.09
N ILE A 27 1.44 -9.88 -10.84
CA ILE A 27 0.18 -10.38 -10.25
C ILE A 27 0.40 -11.69 -9.50
N ARG A 28 1.14 -12.65 -10.09
CA ARG A 28 1.41 -13.94 -9.43
C ARG A 28 2.20 -13.78 -8.14
N MET A 29 3.19 -12.88 -8.12
CA MET A 29 3.95 -12.57 -6.90
C MET A 29 3.04 -11.95 -5.83
N ALA A 30 2.15 -11.04 -6.20
CA ALA A 30 1.18 -10.45 -5.27
C ALA A 30 0.24 -11.50 -4.69
N MET A 31 -0.36 -12.34 -5.54
CA MET A 31 -1.23 -13.43 -5.10
C MET A 31 -0.50 -14.42 -4.19
N ALA A 32 0.76 -14.76 -4.47
CA ALA A 32 1.56 -15.63 -3.64
C ALA A 32 1.82 -15.02 -2.25
N ALA A 33 2.20 -13.74 -2.18
CA ALA A 33 2.41 -13.03 -0.92
C ALA A 33 1.13 -12.94 -0.07
N ILE A 34 -0.03 -12.71 -0.72
CA ILE A 34 -1.33 -12.68 -0.04
C ILE A 34 -1.67 -14.06 0.55
N LYS A 35 -1.51 -15.13 -0.23
CA LYS A 35 -1.74 -16.50 0.24
C LYS A 35 -0.75 -16.92 1.33
N GLN A 36 0.51 -16.49 1.22
CA GLN A 36 1.51 -16.75 2.25
C GLN A 36 1.09 -16.13 3.58
N LYS A 37 0.70 -14.85 3.58
CA LYS A 37 0.18 -14.18 4.78
C LYS A 37 -1.08 -14.87 5.33
N GLN A 38 -1.98 -15.31 4.45
CA GLN A 38 -3.17 -16.08 4.84
C GLN A 38 -2.79 -17.34 5.63
N ILE A 39 -1.80 -18.09 5.15
CA ILE A 39 -1.35 -19.35 5.76
C ILE A 39 -0.62 -19.08 7.08
N ASP A 40 0.33 -18.13 7.07
CA ASP A 40 1.17 -17.82 8.22
C ASP A 40 0.35 -17.30 9.40
N GLU A 41 -0.62 -16.42 9.13
CA GLU A 41 -1.44 -15.78 10.16
C GLU A 41 -2.78 -16.50 10.41
N LYS A 42 -3.09 -17.54 9.61
CA LYS A 42 -4.37 -18.29 9.67
C LYS A 42 -5.61 -17.38 9.60
N ILE A 43 -5.56 -16.41 8.69
CA ILE A 43 -6.62 -15.40 8.50
C ILE A 43 -7.37 -15.61 7.20
N ALA A 44 -8.51 -14.94 7.02
CA ALA A 44 -9.21 -14.89 5.75
C ALA A 44 -8.59 -13.84 4.82
N ILE A 45 -8.64 -14.07 3.50
CA ILE A 45 -8.27 -13.05 2.51
C ILE A 45 -9.42 -12.03 2.40
N THR A 46 -9.29 -10.93 3.13
CA THR A 46 -10.13 -9.73 3.03
C THR A 46 -9.44 -8.65 2.20
N ASP A 47 -10.19 -7.64 1.73
CA ASP A 47 -9.60 -6.54 0.97
C ASP A 47 -8.54 -5.78 1.78
N ASP A 48 -8.75 -5.60 3.08
CA ASP A 48 -7.75 -4.99 3.98
C ASP A 48 -6.42 -5.75 3.99
N ILE A 49 -6.47 -7.08 3.99
CA ILE A 49 -5.28 -7.92 3.96
C ILE A 49 -4.58 -7.81 2.61
N VAL A 50 -5.35 -7.81 1.51
CA VAL A 50 -4.80 -7.62 0.16
C VAL A 50 -4.12 -6.26 0.03
N ILE A 51 -4.80 -5.19 0.44
CA ILE A 51 -4.29 -3.81 0.45
C ILE A 51 -3.01 -3.71 1.28
N ALA A 52 -2.97 -4.31 2.48
CA ALA A 52 -1.80 -4.27 3.35
C ALA A 52 -0.59 -4.97 2.70
N VAL A 53 -0.80 -6.12 2.04
CA VAL A 53 0.27 -6.84 1.34
C VAL A 53 0.75 -6.05 0.13
N ILE A 54 -0.16 -5.54 -0.71
CA ILE A 54 0.20 -4.77 -1.91
C ILE A 54 0.91 -3.45 -1.52
N SER A 55 0.46 -2.77 -0.47
CA SER A 55 1.13 -1.57 0.06
C SER A 55 2.57 -1.86 0.47
N LYS A 56 2.80 -2.95 1.21
CA LYS A 56 4.16 -3.39 1.57
C LYS A 56 4.99 -3.70 0.32
N MET A 57 4.39 -4.37 -0.67
CA MET A 57 5.06 -4.68 -1.91
C MET A 57 5.48 -3.41 -2.66
N ILE A 58 4.57 -2.45 -2.85
CA ILE A 58 4.87 -1.15 -3.49
C ILE A 58 6.03 -0.45 -2.79
N LYS A 59 6.02 -0.40 -1.45
CA LYS A 59 7.11 0.20 -0.67
C LYS A 59 8.46 -0.45 -0.97
N GLN A 60 8.54 -1.78 -0.97
CA GLN A 60 9.76 -2.50 -1.29
C GLN A 60 10.28 -2.18 -2.70
N ARG A 61 9.39 -2.07 -3.69
CA ARG A 61 9.78 -1.69 -5.06
C ARG A 61 10.23 -0.24 -5.13
N GLN A 62 9.59 0.67 -4.38
CA GLN A 62 9.99 2.07 -4.33
C GLN A 62 11.38 2.24 -3.71
N ASP A 63 11.69 1.46 -2.67
CA ASP A 63 13.02 1.42 -2.06
C ASP A 63 14.06 0.90 -3.07
N SER A 64 13.77 -0.20 -3.77
CA SER A 64 14.63 -0.74 -4.84
C SER A 64 14.82 0.25 -6.00
N TYR A 65 13.74 0.90 -6.45
CA TYR A 65 13.77 1.93 -7.48
C TYR A 65 14.77 3.03 -7.12
N ASN A 66 14.66 3.58 -5.90
CA ASN A 66 15.55 4.64 -5.42
C ASN A 66 17.01 4.18 -5.38
N GLN A 67 17.27 2.95 -4.93
CA GLN A 67 18.62 2.37 -4.91
C GLN A 67 19.19 2.20 -6.32
N TYR A 68 18.40 1.72 -7.28
CA TYR A 68 18.83 1.58 -8.66
C TYR A 68 19.10 2.91 -9.35
N ILE A 69 18.28 3.94 -9.09
CA ILE A 69 18.54 5.30 -9.58
C ILE A 69 19.86 5.83 -9.01
N GLN A 70 20.09 5.69 -7.70
CA GLN A 70 21.35 6.12 -7.06
C GLN A 70 22.57 5.37 -7.62
N ALA A 71 22.39 4.12 -8.03
CA ALA A 71 23.42 3.29 -8.66
C ALA A 71 23.54 3.48 -10.19
N ASN A 72 22.81 4.43 -10.80
CA ASN A 72 22.74 4.65 -12.25
C ASN A 72 22.30 3.40 -13.06
N ARG A 73 21.46 2.53 -12.46
CA ARG A 73 20.91 1.31 -13.08
C ARG A 73 19.48 1.54 -13.58
N VAL A 74 19.32 2.45 -14.55
CA VAL A 74 18.01 2.93 -15.02
C VAL A 74 17.09 1.80 -15.50
N GLU A 75 17.61 0.82 -16.25
CA GLU A 75 16.79 -0.31 -16.74
C GLU A 75 16.14 -1.13 -15.60
N LEU A 76 16.84 -1.27 -14.47
CA LEU A 76 16.30 -1.96 -13.29
C LEU A 76 15.26 -1.08 -12.59
N ALA A 77 15.52 0.23 -12.47
CA ALA A 77 14.56 1.18 -11.94
C ALA A 77 13.26 1.20 -12.76
N ASP A 78 13.34 1.18 -14.08
CA ASP A 78 12.16 1.09 -14.96
C ASP A 78 11.40 -0.23 -14.79
N GLY A 79 12.09 -1.32 -14.44
CA GLY A 79 11.45 -2.56 -14.00
C GLY A 79 10.59 -2.34 -12.76
N GLU A 80 11.18 -1.80 -11.70
CA GLU A 80 10.49 -1.52 -10.42
C GLU A 80 9.30 -0.57 -10.62
N LYS A 81 9.46 0.49 -11.43
CA LYS A 81 8.41 1.46 -11.72
C LYS A 81 7.20 0.80 -12.38
N ARG A 82 7.41 -0.08 -13.36
CA ARG A 82 6.33 -0.81 -14.02
C ARG A 82 5.58 -1.71 -13.04
N GLU A 83 6.29 -2.40 -12.14
CA GLU A 83 5.65 -3.21 -11.10
C GLU A 83 4.80 -2.36 -10.15
N ILE A 84 5.31 -1.19 -9.74
CA ILE A 84 4.57 -0.24 -8.89
C ILE A 84 3.27 0.20 -9.57
N GLU A 85 3.33 0.56 -10.86
CA GLU A 85 2.15 0.97 -11.63
C GLU A 85 1.10 -0.16 -11.70
N ILE A 86 1.53 -1.39 -11.95
CA ILE A 86 0.63 -2.56 -11.98
C ILE A 86 -0.02 -2.77 -10.61
N LEU A 87 0.75 -2.74 -9.53
CA LEU A 87 0.27 -2.96 -8.17
C LEU A 87 -0.69 -1.85 -7.71
N THR A 88 -0.42 -0.61 -8.08
CA THR A 88 -1.25 0.56 -7.75
C THR A 88 -2.68 0.44 -8.29
N ASN A 89 -2.89 -0.26 -9.41
CA ASN A 89 -4.23 -0.50 -9.97
C ASN A 89 -5.15 -1.32 -9.05
N TYR A 90 -4.58 -2.03 -8.07
CA TYR A 90 -5.33 -2.81 -7.08
C TYR A 90 -5.47 -2.09 -5.74
N MET A 91 -5.02 -0.84 -5.65
CA MET A 91 -5.09 -0.02 -4.45
C MET A 91 -6.24 0.99 -4.58
N PRO A 92 -6.84 1.41 -3.46
CA PRO A 92 -7.64 2.63 -3.43
C PRO A 92 -6.86 3.82 -3.99
N LYS A 93 -7.58 4.84 -4.47
CA LYS A 93 -6.98 6.09 -4.93
C LYS A 93 -5.99 6.62 -3.88
N GLN A 94 -4.72 6.74 -4.28
CA GLN A 94 -3.69 7.29 -3.41
C GLN A 94 -3.94 8.78 -3.19
N LEU A 95 -3.72 9.22 -1.97
CA LEU A 95 -3.80 10.62 -1.57
C LEU A 95 -2.44 11.29 -1.72
N SER A 96 -2.42 12.58 -2.03
CA SER A 96 -1.19 13.38 -1.98
C SER A 96 -0.70 13.57 -0.55
N ASP A 97 0.57 13.91 -0.37
CA ASP A 97 1.12 14.16 0.97
C ASP A 97 0.37 15.34 1.65
N GLU A 98 -0.07 16.35 0.89
CA GLU A 98 -0.89 17.47 1.40
C GLU A 98 -2.29 17.02 1.84
N GLU A 99 -2.96 16.17 1.07
CA GLU A 99 -4.27 15.60 1.44
C GLU A 99 -4.15 14.77 2.72
N VAL A 100 -3.07 13.98 2.86
CA VAL A 100 -2.80 13.19 4.07
C VAL A 100 -2.58 14.09 5.28
N VAL A 101 -1.78 15.15 5.15
CA VAL A 101 -1.54 16.12 6.24
C VAL A 101 -2.85 16.78 6.67
N ALA A 102 -3.69 17.20 5.72
CA ALA A 102 -4.97 17.83 6.02
C ALA A 102 -5.92 16.90 6.80
N ILE A 103 -6.00 15.62 6.40
CA ILE A 103 -6.82 14.62 7.10
C ILE A 103 -6.29 14.37 8.52
N VAL A 104 -4.97 14.26 8.68
CA VAL A 104 -4.34 14.08 10.00
C VAL A 104 -4.61 15.26 10.92
N GLN A 105 -4.46 16.50 10.43
CA GLN A 105 -4.70 17.70 11.23
C GLN A 105 -6.16 17.78 11.68
N LYS A 106 -7.10 17.53 10.77
CA LYS A 106 -8.53 17.46 11.08
C LYS A 106 -8.85 16.39 12.13
N ALA A 107 -8.17 15.24 12.06
CA ALA A 107 -8.33 14.18 13.05
C ALA A 107 -7.82 14.58 14.43
N ILE A 108 -6.66 15.26 14.51
CA ILE A 108 -6.10 15.77 15.77
C ILE A 108 -7.07 16.77 16.41
N GLU A 109 -7.59 17.72 15.62
CA GLU A 109 -8.58 18.71 16.07
C GLU A 109 -9.87 18.03 16.55
N SER A 110 -10.39 17.07 15.79
CA SER A 110 -11.64 16.36 16.10
C SER A 110 -11.55 15.51 17.38
N VAL A 111 -10.38 14.93 17.64
CA VAL A 111 -10.12 14.13 18.86
C VAL A 111 -9.75 15.03 20.06
N GLY A 112 -9.42 16.29 19.83
CA GLY A 112 -8.90 17.20 20.87
C GLY A 112 -7.55 16.73 21.43
N ALA A 113 -6.75 16.06 20.59
CA ALA A 113 -5.52 15.44 21.01
C ALA A 113 -4.40 16.47 21.19
N THR A 114 -3.72 16.42 22.32
CA THR A 114 -2.61 17.35 22.65
C THR A 114 -1.33 16.62 23.03
N SER A 115 -1.38 15.31 23.23
CA SER A 115 -0.23 14.52 23.66
C SER A 115 -0.14 13.17 22.94
N MET A 116 1.01 12.52 23.10
CA MET A 116 1.23 11.16 22.60
C MET A 116 0.26 10.11 23.19
N LYS A 117 -0.43 10.40 24.30
CA LYS A 117 -1.44 9.49 24.88
C LYS A 117 -2.64 9.28 23.96
N GLU A 118 -2.95 10.27 23.12
CA GLU A 118 -4.07 10.23 22.20
C GLU A 118 -3.73 9.61 20.84
N MET A 119 -2.46 9.23 20.62
CA MET A 119 -1.97 8.65 19.36
C MET A 119 -2.85 7.48 18.87
N GLY A 120 -3.21 6.55 19.76
CA GLY A 120 -4.05 5.41 19.40
C GLY A 120 -5.44 5.81 18.90
N LYS A 121 -6.02 6.88 19.46
CA LYS A 121 -7.34 7.41 19.04
C LYS A 121 -7.25 8.10 17.69
N ILE A 122 -6.22 8.92 17.47
CA ILE A 122 -5.99 9.59 16.18
C ILE A 122 -5.77 8.54 15.10
N MET A 123 -4.91 7.54 15.36
CA MET A 123 -4.63 6.47 14.40
C MET A 123 -5.88 5.65 14.08
N ALA A 124 -6.75 5.38 15.05
CA ALA A 124 -8.03 4.72 14.80
C ALA A 124 -8.94 5.59 13.90
N TYR A 125 -9.01 6.89 14.15
CA TYR A 125 -9.82 7.83 13.38
C TYR A 125 -9.35 7.93 11.92
N VAL A 126 -8.06 8.17 11.69
CA VAL A 126 -7.53 8.35 10.33
C VAL A 126 -7.47 7.05 9.54
N LYS A 127 -7.51 5.88 10.19
CA LYS A 127 -7.42 4.59 9.51
C LYS A 127 -8.55 4.40 8.48
N GLU A 128 -9.77 4.84 8.79
CA GLU A 128 -10.90 4.68 7.86
C GLU A 128 -10.72 5.50 6.57
N GLU A 129 -10.13 6.69 6.67
CA GLU A 129 -9.92 7.57 5.52
C GLU A 129 -8.59 7.30 4.79
N LEU A 130 -7.56 6.82 5.50
CA LEU A 130 -6.19 6.74 4.99
C LEU A 130 -5.70 5.30 4.70
N ALA A 131 -6.33 4.27 5.26
CA ALA A 131 -5.88 2.89 5.05
C ALA A 131 -5.89 2.52 3.56
N GLY A 132 -4.73 2.09 3.06
CA GLY A 132 -4.55 1.74 1.65
C GLY A 132 -4.51 2.92 0.68
N ARG A 133 -4.73 4.16 1.15
CA ARG A 133 -4.62 5.39 0.35
C ARG A 133 -3.31 6.14 0.55
N THR A 134 -2.52 5.73 1.54
CA THR A 134 -1.16 6.22 1.80
C THR A 134 -0.38 5.22 2.64
N ASP A 135 0.92 5.42 2.79
CA ASP A 135 1.76 4.64 3.70
C ASP A 135 1.44 5.01 5.15
N MET A 136 0.85 4.08 5.91
CA MET A 136 0.50 4.30 7.31
C MET A 136 1.70 4.60 8.21
N SER A 137 2.94 4.24 7.80
CA SER A 137 4.14 4.66 8.52
C SER A 137 4.43 6.16 8.34
N LYS A 138 4.13 6.74 7.17
CA LYS A 138 4.16 8.20 6.96
C LYS A 138 3.10 8.89 7.81
N VAL A 139 1.87 8.38 7.81
CA VAL A 139 0.78 8.90 8.65
C VAL A 139 1.20 8.93 10.12
N SER A 140 1.77 7.83 10.61
CA SER A 140 2.24 7.74 11.99
C SER A 140 3.33 8.78 12.30
N ALA A 141 4.23 9.05 11.35
CA ALA A 141 5.26 10.07 11.51
C ALA A 141 4.67 11.50 11.53
N ILE A 142 3.72 11.79 10.65
CA ILE A 142 3.02 13.09 10.59
C ILE A 142 2.22 13.33 11.87
N VAL A 143 1.46 12.33 12.36
CA VAL A 143 0.73 12.48 13.62
C VAL A 143 1.72 12.77 14.75
N LYS A 144 2.81 12.00 14.83
CA LYS A 144 3.83 12.18 15.88
C LYS A 144 4.49 13.56 15.84
N SER A 145 4.72 14.15 14.67
CA SER A 145 5.30 15.49 14.55
C SER A 145 4.35 16.62 14.95
N ASN A 146 3.05 16.36 15.01
CA ASN A 146 2.02 17.34 15.40
C ASN A 146 1.61 17.23 16.88
N LEU A 147 2.16 16.28 17.62
CA LEU A 147 1.89 16.07 19.05
C LEU A 147 3.13 16.44 19.88
N ILE A 148 2.90 16.92 21.10
CA ILE A 148 3.94 17.27 22.09
C ILE A 148 4.20 16.08 23.02
#